data_AF-A0A2I1BS96-F1
#
_entry.id   AF-A0A2I1BS96-F1
#
_cell.length_a   1.000
_cell.length_b   1.000
_cell.length_c   1.000
_cell.angle_alpha   90.00
_cell.angle_beta   90.00
_cell.angle_gamma   90.00
#
_symmetry.space_group_name_H-M   'P 1'
#
loop_
_entity.id
_entity.type
_entity.pdbx_description
1 polymer ?
#
loop_
_entity_poly.entity_id
_entity_poly.type
_entity_poly.pdbx_seq_one_letter_code
_entity_poly.pdbx_strand_id
1 'polypeptide(L)'
;MQFRGVQDPAMRAIQRGESPVVAVMPTGGGKSMLFMVPAFAAPGGTTIIVVPLVALRADMTRRCQELGISCTFLNRLRWTRRLDRIVIDECHVVLNSQHDFRPQMAQLGRLVQARTQMVWLTATLPPSMEAELCRWMKYDRAAVTIYRAWTSRLNVVYRVWRPDMTGVIIYANIIGQVTAMARVLGCEAYYSEQLDKAGVLARFMGASPVIAATSALGMGVDIPNIRSIIHIGTPRMLLDYA
;
A
#
# COMPACT_ATOMS: atom_id res chain seq x y z
N MET A 1 10.98 -19.62 10.01
CA MET A 1 10.53 -18.25 9.66
C MET A 1 10.53 -17.43 10.94
N GLN A 2 11.15 -16.25 10.97
CA GLN A 2 11.15 -15.38 12.16
C GLN A 2 10.25 -14.17 11.89
N PHE A 3 9.21 -14.00 12.70
CA PHE A 3 8.33 -12.83 12.63
C PHE A 3 9.04 -11.57 13.12
N ARG A 4 8.70 -10.42 12.53
CA ARG A 4 9.28 -9.10 12.83
C ARG A 4 8.26 -8.21 13.53
N GLY A 5 8.68 -7.50 14.58
CA GLY A 5 7.87 -6.49 15.26
C GLY A 5 6.50 -7.05 15.67
N VAL A 6 5.42 -6.39 15.21
CA VAL A 6 4.05 -6.77 15.56
C VAL A 6 3.45 -7.89 14.70
N GLN A 7 4.22 -8.52 13.80
CA GLN A 7 3.71 -9.58 12.94
C GLN A 7 3.18 -10.79 13.72
N ASP A 8 3.94 -11.29 14.70
CA ASP A 8 3.53 -12.47 15.49
C ASP A 8 2.22 -12.24 16.26
N PRO A 9 2.07 -11.17 17.07
CA PRO A 9 0.82 -10.97 17.80
C PRO A 9 -0.37 -10.70 16.86
N ALA A 10 -0.17 -9.97 15.75
CA ALA A 10 -1.21 -9.78 14.74
C ALA A 10 -1.60 -11.09 14.04
N MET A 11 -0.63 -11.92 13.67
CA MET A 11 -0.86 -13.23 13.05
C MET A 11 -1.66 -14.15 13.97
N ARG A 12 -1.31 -14.20 15.26
CA ARG A 12 -2.02 -15.01 16.25
C ARG A 12 -3.48 -14.57 16.41
N ALA A 13 -3.74 -13.27 16.50
CA ALA A 13 -5.10 -12.74 16.54
C ALA A 13 -5.91 -13.12 15.29
N ILE A 14 -5.27 -13.00 14.12
CA ILE A 14 -5.83 -13.39 12.84
C ILE A 14 -6.19 -14.88 12.80
N GLN A 15 -5.30 -15.76 13.25
CA GLN A 15 -5.51 -17.21 13.32
C GLN A 15 -6.61 -17.60 14.32
N ARG A 16 -6.75 -16.86 15.42
CA ARG A 16 -7.81 -17.06 16.41
C ARG A 16 -9.20 -16.57 15.97
N GLY A 17 -9.30 -15.95 14.79
CA GLY A 17 -10.56 -15.43 14.28
C GLY A 17 -10.98 -14.08 14.88
N GLU A 18 -10.08 -13.38 15.58
CA GLU A 18 -10.36 -12.05 16.14
C GLU A 18 -10.72 -11.05 15.03
N SER A 19 -11.68 -10.15 15.28
CA SER A 19 -12.17 -9.22 14.27
C SER A 19 -12.77 -7.95 14.88
N PRO A 20 -12.46 -6.75 14.35
CA PRO A 20 -11.44 -6.46 13.36
C PRO A 20 -10.01 -6.45 13.94
N VAL A 21 -9.06 -6.96 13.16
CA VAL A 21 -7.62 -6.82 13.46
C VAL A 21 -7.03 -5.76 12.54
N VAL A 22 -6.35 -4.76 13.12
CA VAL A 22 -5.63 -3.72 12.37
C VAL A 22 -4.13 -3.89 12.60
N ALA A 23 -3.35 -3.93 11.53
CA ALA A 23 -1.90 -3.91 11.62
C ALA A 23 -1.36 -2.65 10.93
N VAL A 24 -0.78 -1.76 11.74
CA VAL A 24 -0.07 -0.58 11.26
C VAL A 24 1.42 -0.88 11.25
N MET A 25 2.00 -1.04 10.05
CA MET A 25 3.37 -1.49 9.87
C MET A 25 4.04 -0.81 8.67
N PRO A 26 5.33 -0.48 8.75
CA PRO A 26 6.04 0.24 7.69
C PRO A 26 5.94 -0.46 6.34
N THR A 27 6.06 0.29 5.25
CA THR A 27 6.23 -0.27 3.90
C THR A 27 7.49 -1.13 3.85
N GLY A 28 7.37 -2.35 3.32
CA GLY A 28 8.42 -3.39 3.40
C GLY A 28 8.44 -4.17 4.72
N GLY A 29 7.63 -3.79 5.71
CA GLY A 29 7.54 -4.46 7.01
C GLY A 29 6.86 -5.84 7.00
N GLY A 30 6.54 -6.39 5.82
CA GLY A 30 5.97 -7.74 5.67
C GLY A 30 4.48 -7.86 5.99
N LYS A 31 3.68 -6.79 5.83
CA LYS A 31 2.22 -6.80 5.99
C LYS A 31 1.53 -7.93 5.22
N SER A 32 2.02 -8.24 4.01
CA SER A 32 1.41 -9.27 3.16
C SER A 32 1.37 -10.66 3.81
N MET A 33 2.34 -10.98 4.67
CA MET A 33 2.34 -12.27 5.36
C MET A 33 1.08 -12.47 6.21
N LEU A 34 0.54 -11.39 6.79
CA LEU A 34 -0.64 -11.43 7.66
C LEU A 34 -1.93 -11.91 6.98
N PHE A 35 -1.97 -11.98 5.64
CA PHE A 35 -3.08 -12.63 4.92
C PHE A 35 -2.65 -13.80 4.06
N MET A 36 -1.41 -13.83 3.56
CA MET A 36 -0.94 -14.94 2.73
C MET A 36 -0.76 -16.23 3.54
N VAL A 37 -0.19 -16.14 4.74
CA VAL A 37 0.01 -17.32 5.60
C VAL A 37 -1.33 -17.92 6.05
N PRO A 38 -2.32 -17.13 6.54
CA PRO A 38 -3.65 -17.66 6.83
C PRO A 38 -4.37 -18.23 5.61
N ALA A 39 -4.25 -17.61 4.42
CA ALA A 39 -4.86 -18.12 3.21
C ALA A 39 -4.27 -19.48 2.78
N PHE A 40 -2.95 -19.66 2.96
CA PHE A 40 -2.28 -20.95 2.73
C PHE A 40 -2.69 -22.01 3.76
N ALA A 41 -2.77 -21.63 5.04
CA ALA A 41 -3.07 -22.56 6.14
C ALA A 41 -4.54 -23.02 6.17
N ALA A 42 -5.45 -22.31 5.49
CA ALA A 42 -6.88 -22.62 5.44
C ALA A 42 -7.38 -22.90 4.00
N PRO A 43 -6.95 -24.01 3.36
CA PRO A 43 -7.24 -24.28 1.95
C PRO A 43 -8.72 -24.47 1.61
N GLY A 44 -9.57 -24.75 2.60
CA GLY A 44 -11.03 -24.89 2.43
C GLY A 44 -11.80 -23.56 2.44
N GLY A 45 -11.16 -22.47 2.86
CA GLY A 45 -11.78 -21.15 2.96
C GLY A 45 -11.30 -20.19 1.88
N THR A 46 -11.71 -18.93 1.98
CA THR A 46 -11.25 -17.89 1.05
C THR A 46 -11.01 -16.57 1.74
N THR A 47 -9.87 -15.99 1.36
CA THR A 47 -9.43 -14.65 1.74
C THR A 47 -9.67 -13.72 0.55
N ILE A 48 -10.55 -12.74 0.73
CA ILE A 48 -10.70 -11.64 -0.24
C ILE A 48 -9.76 -10.53 0.15
N ILE A 49 -8.94 -10.06 -0.77
CA ILE A 49 -8.03 -8.93 -0.57
C ILE A 49 -8.53 -7.75 -1.40
N VAL A 50 -8.90 -6.69 -0.71
CA VAL A 50 -9.25 -5.40 -1.32
C VAL A 50 -7.99 -4.57 -1.38
N VAL A 51 -7.49 -4.35 -2.59
CA VAL A 51 -6.35 -3.46 -2.85
C VAL A 51 -6.85 -2.17 -3.53
N PRO A 52 -6.44 -0.99 -3.06
CA PRO A 52 -6.84 0.26 -3.68
C PRO A 52 -6.06 0.52 -4.97
N LEU A 53 -5.16 -0.35 -5.43
CA LEU A 53 -4.31 -0.06 -6.59
C LEU A 53 -4.23 -1.26 -7.53
N VAL A 54 -4.51 -1.03 -8.82
CA VAL A 54 -4.44 -2.06 -9.86
C VAL A 54 -2.99 -2.53 -10.07
N ALA A 55 -2.02 -1.65 -9.85
CA ALA A 55 -0.59 -1.96 -9.95
C ALA A 55 -0.14 -3.08 -9.00
N LEU A 56 -0.80 -3.23 -7.84
CA LEU A 56 -0.47 -4.29 -6.87
C LEU A 56 -0.96 -5.68 -7.29
N ARG A 57 -1.79 -5.79 -8.35
CA ARG A 57 -2.37 -7.08 -8.77
C ARG A 57 -1.29 -8.05 -9.25
N ALA A 58 -0.41 -7.60 -10.15
CA ALA A 58 0.61 -8.46 -10.75
C ALA A 58 1.61 -8.98 -9.69
N ASP A 59 2.01 -8.11 -8.75
CA ASP A 59 2.89 -8.49 -7.65
C ASP A 59 2.22 -9.50 -6.69
N MET A 60 0.94 -9.28 -6.35
CA MET A 60 0.21 -10.22 -5.49
C MET A 60 0.02 -11.58 -6.15
N THR A 61 -0.32 -11.62 -7.44
CA THR A 61 -0.47 -12.87 -8.19
C THR A 61 0.84 -13.65 -8.26
N ARG A 62 1.95 -12.98 -8.57
CA ARG A 62 3.29 -13.59 -8.59
C ARG A 62 3.62 -14.24 -7.25
N ARG A 63 3.49 -13.50 -6.13
CA ARG A 63 3.79 -14.04 -4.79
C ARG A 63 2.87 -15.21 -4.40
N CYS A 64 1.60 -15.17 -4.78
CA CYS A 64 0.69 -16.29 -4.55
C CYS A 64 1.12 -17.54 -5.33
N GLN A 65 1.54 -17.40 -6.59
CA GLN A 65 2.07 -18.51 -7.40
C GLN A 65 3.33 -19.11 -6.78
N GLU A 66 4.28 -18.27 -6.34
CA GLU A 66 5.51 -18.70 -5.66
C GLU A 66 5.23 -19.51 -4.38
N LEU A 67 4.12 -19.20 -3.69
CA LEU A 67 3.70 -19.90 -2.48
C LEU A 67 2.72 -21.06 -2.73
N GLY A 68 2.39 -21.36 -3.99
CA GLY A 68 1.39 -22.38 -4.33
C GLY A 68 -0.05 -22.04 -3.90
N ILE A 69 -0.35 -20.76 -3.65
CA ILE A 69 -1.67 -20.27 -3.26
C ILE A 69 -2.50 -20.01 -4.52
N SER A 70 -3.61 -20.73 -4.68
CA SER A 70 -4.58 -20.45 -5.75
C SER A 70 -5.17 -19.05 -5.57
N CYS A 71 -4.91 -18.15 -6.51
CA CYS A 71 -5.42 -16.78 -6.50
C CYS A 71 -6.12 -16.45 -7.82
N THR A 72 -7.19 -15.67 -7.76
CA THR A 72 -7.91 -15.17 -8.94
C THR A 72 -8.44 -13.77 -8.70
N PHE A 73 -8.62 -12.99 -9.76
CA PHE A 73 -9.22 -11.66 -9.67
C PHE A 73 -10.74 -11.76 -9.78
N LEU A 74 -11.45 -11.23 -8.78
CA LEU A 74 -12.90 -11.28 -8.73
C LEU A 74 -13.51 -10.09 -9.49
N ASN A 75 -13.83 -10.30 -10.78
CA ASN A 75 -14.53 -9.30 -11.60
C ASN A 75 -16.06 -9.46 -11.54
N ARG A 76 -16.56 -10.69 -11.79
CA ARG A 76 -18.00 -11.06 -11.80
C ARG A 76 -18.17 -12.57 -11.62
N LEU A 77 -17.79 -13.13 -10.47
CA LEU A 77 -17.98 -14.55 -10.18
C LEU A 77 -18.98 -14.73 -9.04
N ARG A 78 -19.89 -15.70 -9.20
CA ARG A 78 -20.70 -16.21 -8.09
C ARG A 78 -19.82 -17.12 -7.25
N TRP A 79 -19.78 -16.84 -5.95
CA TRP A 79 -18.82 -17.45 -5.06
C TRP A 79 -19.51 -18.46 -4.14
N THR A 80 -19.00 -19.68 -4.07
CA THR A 80 -19.72 -20.85 -3.50
C THR A 80 -19.03 -21.55 -2.34
N ARG A 81 -17.80 -21.17 -1.94
CA ARG A 81 -17.15 -21.82 -0.77
C ARG A 81 -17.55 -21.09 0.53
N ARG A 82 -16.75 -21.20 1.59
CA ARG A 82 -16.90 -20.40 2.84
C ARG A 82 -15.94 -19.20 2.89
N LEU A 83 -16.48 -17.99 3.00
CA LEU A 83 -15.64 -16.78 3.08
C LEU A 83 -15.06 -16.70 4.49
N ASP A 84 -13.73 -16.76 4.61
CA ASP A 84 -13.06 -16.79 5.91
C ASP A 84 -12.73 -15.38 6.39
N ARG A 85 -12.26 -14.53 5.47
CA ARG A 85 -11.78 -13.19 5.82
C ARG A 85 -11.82 -12.21 4.65
N ILE A 86 -11.98 -10.95 5.00
CA ILE A 86 -11.80 -9.82 4.10
C ILE A 86 -10.63 -8.99 4.63
N VAL A 87 -9.64 -8.79 3.76
CA VAL A 87 -8.43 -8.02 4.03
C VAL A 87 -8.52 -6.73 3.25
N ILE A 88 -8.32 -5.59 3.91
CA ILE A 88 -8.28 -4.28 3.27
C ILE A 88 -6.86 -3.75 3.39
N ASP A 89 -6.14 -3.77 2.28
CA ASP A 89 -4.80 -3.21 2.18
C ASP A 89 -4.86 -1.70 1.98
N GLU A 90 -3.89 -0.99 2.52
CA GLU A 90 -3.89 0.48 2.62
C GLU A 90 -5.23 1.08 3.08
N CYS A 91 -5.77 0.53 4.16
CA CYS A 91 -7.11 0.88 4.67
C CYS A 91 -7.29 2.37 5.01
N HIS A 92 -6.19 3.10 5.26
CA HIS A 92 -6.20 4.54 5.52
C HIS A 92 -6.75 5.36 4.35
N VAL A 93 -6.76 4.79 3.13
CA VAL A 93 -7.30 5.44 1.92
C VAL A 93 -8.74 5.93 2.11
N VAL A 94 -9.54 5.27 2.94
CA VAL A 94 -10.93 5.68 3.21
C VAL A 94 -11.04 7.05 3.90
N LEU A 95 -9.93 7.54 4.47
CA LEU A 95 -9.83 8.83 5.14
C LEU A 95 -9.46 9.98 4.18
N ASN A 96 -9.10 9.65 2.94
CA ASN A 96 -8.71 10.67 1.97
C ASN A 96 -9.92 11.51 1.56
N SER A 97 -9.87 12.82 1.84
CA SER A 97 -10.95 13.79 1.57
C SER A 97 -10.96 14.33 0.13
N GLN A 98 -10.04 13.87 -0.73
CA GLN A 98 -10.07 14.24 -2.15
C GLN A 98 -11.31 13.61 -2.81
N HIS A 99 -12.23 14.48 -3.24
CA HIS A 99 -13.58 14.11 -3.70
C HIS A 99 -13.59 13.17 -4.93
N ASP A 100 -12.47 13.04 -5.65
CA ASP A 100 -12.33 12.16 -6.82
C ASP A 100 -11.52 10.87 -6.56
N PHE A 101 -10.97 10.68 -5.35
CA PHE A 101 -10.16 9.49 -5.06
C PHE A 101 -11.02 8.26 -4.77
N ARG A 102 -11.33 7.50 -5.83
CA ARG A 102 -11.98 6.16 -5.79
C ARG A 102 -13.23 6.12 -4.90
N PRO A 103 -14.37 6.66 -5.37
CA PRO A 103 -15.62 6.74 -4.60
C PRO A 103 -16.10 5.42 -3.98
N GLN A 104 -15.73 4.27 -4.56
CA GLN A 104 -16.06 2.95 -4.01
C GLN A 104 -15.33 2.63 -2.70
N MET A 105 -14.16 3.25 -2.44
CA MET A 105 -13.41 3.06 -1.20
C MET A 105 -14.15 3.62 0.02
N ALA A 106 -14.88 4.72 -0.14
CA ALA A 106 -15.75 5.27 0.90
C ALA A 106 -16.88 4.28 1.30
N GLN A 107 -17.15 3.26 0.49
CA GLN A 107 -18.17 2.26 0.76
C GLN A 107 -17.63 1.02 1.49
N LEU A 108 -16.32 0.94 1.76
CA LEU A 108 -15.72 -0.25 2.39
C LEU A 108 -16.29 -0.57 3.77
N GLY A 109 -16.75 0.44 4.52
CA GLY A 109 -17.46 0.21 5.79
C GLY A 109 -18.75 -0.61 5.64
N ARG A 110 -19.34 -0.73 4.44
CA ARG A 110 -20.49 -1.62 4.20
C ARG A 110 -20.13 -3.10 4.31
N LEU A 111 -18.86 -3.46 4.14
CA LEU A 111 -18.39 -4.85 4.21
C LEU A 111 -18.58 -5.47 5.60
N VAL A 112 -18.82 -4.68 6.64
CA VAL A 112 -19.25 -5.17 7.97
C VAL A 112 -20.47 -6.10 7.90
N GLN A 113 -21.35 -5.90 6.91
CA GLN A 113 -22.54 -6.71 6.71
C GLN A 113 -22.22 -8.15 6.27
N ALA A 114 -21.03 -8.41 5.75
CA ALA A 114 -20.59 -9.76 5.38
C ALA A 114 -20.40 -10.67 6.61
N ARG A 115 -20.39 -10.12 7.85
CA ARG A 115 -20.20 -10.86 9.11
C ARG A 115 -19.02 -11.83 9.05
N THR A 116 -17.96 -11.39 8.38
CA THR A 116 -16.74 -12.14 8.10
C THR A 116 -15.58 -11.47 8.85
N GLN A 117 -14.55 -12.23 9.21
CA GLN A 117 -13.37 -11.65 9.86
C GLN A 117 -12.76 -10.54 9.01
N MET A 118 -12.55 -9.37 9.62
CA MET A 118 -11.96 -8.21 8.97
C MET A 118 -10.50 -8.03 9.39
N VAL A 119 -9.61 -7.83 8.43
CA VAL A 119 -8.19 -7.50 8.66
C VAL A 119 -7.84 -6.23 7.89
N TRP A 120 -7.34 -5.20 8.57
CA TRP A 120 -7.00 -3.92 7.94
C TRP A 120 -5.50 -3.65 8.05
N LEU A 121 -4.87 -3.33 6.92
CA LEU A 121 -3.43 -3.16 6.82
C LEU A 121 -3.11 -1.76 6.32
N THR A 122 -2.11 -1.12 6.91
CA THR A 122 -1.65 0.22 6.49
C THR A 122 -0.25 0.51 7.00
N ALA A 123 0.50 1.36 6.30
CA ALA A 123 1.76 1.90 6.81
C ALA A 123 1.65 3.29 7.44
N THR A 124 0.57 4.02 7.15
CA THR A 124 0.59 5.49 7.21
C THR A 124 -0.48 6.08 8.14
N LEU A 125 -1.20 5.25 8.90
CA LEU A 125 -2.27 5.70 9.78
C LEU A 125 -1.72 6.40 11.05
N PRO A 126 -1.93 7.71 11.25
CA PRO A 126 -1.57 8.38 12.48
C PRO A 126 -2.43 7.89 13.66
N PRO A 127 -1.91 7.82 14.90
CA PRO A 127 -2.72 7.44 16.07
C PRO A 127 -3.97 8.29 16.26
N SER A 128 -3.88 9.61 15.97
CA SER A 128 -5.01 10.54 16.05
C SER A 128 -6.15 10.24 15.08
N MET A 129 -5.90 9.48 14.00
CA MET A 129 -6.90 9.12 13.00
C MET A 129 -7.48 7.71 13.18
N GLU A 130 -7.05 6.95 14.20
CA GLU A 130 -7.55 5.57 14.42
C GLU A 130 -9.07 5.55 14.68
N ALA A 131 -9.56 6.48 15.50
CA ALA A 131 -10.98 6.58 15.80
C ALA A 131 -11.79 6.97 14.56
N GLU A 132 -11.23 7.83 13.72
CA GLU A 132 -11.85 8.23 12.45
C GLU A 132 -11.90 7.06 11.47
N LEU A 133 -10.82 6.29 11.33
CA LEU A 133 -10.80 5.06 10.53
C LEU A 133 -11.91 4.10 10.97
N CYS A 134 -12.01 3.83 12.28
CA CYS A 134 -13.03 2.93 12.81
C CYS A 134 -14.44 3.42 12.45
N ARG A 135 -14.68 4.73 12.56
CA ARG A 135 -15.97 5.36 12.21
C ARG A 135 -16.32 5.16 10.73
N TRP A 136 -15.39 5.43 9.81
CA TRP A 136 -15.59 5.19 8.38
C TRP A 136 -15.82 3.72 8.05
N MET A 137 -15.13 2.84 8.76
CA MET A 137 -15.27 1.40 8.64
C MET A 137 -16.52 0.84 9.35
N LYS A 138 -17.30 1.69 10.03
CA LYS A 138 -18.52 1.34 10.79
C LYS A 138 -18.27 0.36 11.95
N TYR A 139 -17.14 0.52 12.63
CA TYR A 139 -16.82 -0.20 13.86
C TYR A 139 -16.66 0.75 15.03
N ASP A 140 -17.04 0.28 16.22
CA ASP A 140 -16.64 0.91 17.47
C ASP A 140 -15.13 0.73 17.67
N ARG A 141 -14.42 1.80 18.03
CA ARG A 141 -12.98 1.76 18.32
C ARG A 141 -12.64 0.76 19.42
N ALA A 142 -13.52 0.55 20.40
CA ALA A 142 -13.31 -0.40 21.50
C ALA A 142 -13.36 -1.86 21.04
N ALA A 143 -14.05 -2.14 19.93
CA ALA A 143 -14.15 -3.48 19.35
C ALA A 143 -12.98 -3.82 18.40
N VAL A 144 -12.06 -2.87 18.18
CA VAL A 144 -10.99 -3.01 17.18
C VAL A 144 -9.64 -3.21 17.87
N THR A 145 -8.97 -4.32 17.57
CA THR A 145 -7.61 -4.60 18.05
C THR A 145 -6.59 -4.01 17.09
N ILE A 146 -5.73 -3.10 17.56
CA ILE A 146 -4.70 -2.43 16.74
C ILE A 146 -3.30 -2.85 17.17
N TYR A 147 -2.58 -3.46 16.25
CA TYR A 147 -1.16 -3.80 16.37
C TYR A 147 -0.33 -2.77 15.60
N ARG A 148 0.41 -1.92 16.31
CA ARG A 148 1.18 -0.82 15.72
C ARG A 148 2.68 -1.03 15.92
N ALA A 149 3.42 -1.06 14.82
CA ALA A 149 4.88 -0.97 14.83
C ALA A 149 5.33 0.48 14.60
N TRP A 150 6.61 0.74 14.90
CA TRP A 150 7.26 1.97 14.49
C TRP A 150 7.32 2.00 12.96
N THR A 151 6.76 3.05 12.35
CA THR A 151 6.75 3.23 10.89
C THR A 151 7.96 4.02 10.40
N SER A 152 8.73 4.59 11.32
CA SER A 152 9.99 5.26 11.05
C SER A 152 11.03 4.30 10.48
N ARG A 153 11.64 4.66 9.36
CA ARG A 153 12.77 3.93 8.79
C ARG A 153 14.06 4.48 9.39
N LEU A 154 14.68 3.73 10.30
CA LEU A 154 15.92 4.16 10.99
C LEU A 154 17.11 4.34 10.03
N ASN A 155 17.05 3.71 8.85
CA ASN A 155 18.01 3.87 7.78
C ASN A 155 17.67 5.02 6.81
N VAL A 156 16.68 5.87 7.13
CA VAL A 156 16.30 7.05 6.36
C VAL A 156 16.59 8.30 7.18
N VAL A 157 17.41 9.19 6.64
CA VAL A 157 17.74 10.49 7.24
C VAL A 157 17.02 11.59 6.45
N TYR A 158 16.26 12.43 7.15
CA TYR A 158 15.67 13.62 6.57
C TYR A 158 16.66 14.79 6.62
N ARG A 159 16.99 15.38 5.48
CA ARG A 159 17.90 16.53 5.37
C ARG A 159 17.46 17.45 4.23
N VAL A 160 17.58 18.76 4.44
CA VAL A 160 17.50 19.76 3.35
C VAL A 160 18.92 20.01 2.84
N TRP A 161 19.18 19.73 1.57
CA TRP A 161 20.52 19.81 0.95
C TRP A 161 20.42 19.88 -0.60
N ARG A 162 21.55 20.13 -1.28
CA ARG A 162 21.69 20.10 -2.75
C ARG A 162 22.26 18.72 -3.18
N PRO A 163 21.44 17.80 -3.70
CA PRO A 163 21.83 16.41 -3.84
C PRO A 163 22.79 16.14 -5.00
N ASP A 164 23.58 15.08 -4.87
CA ASP A 164 24.20 14.40 -6.01
C ASP A 164 23.08 13.73 -6.83
N MET A 165 23.14 13.86 -8.14
CA MET A 165 22.02 13.57 -9.04
C MET A 165 21.99 12.10 -9.47
N THR A 166 22.51 11.17 -8.66
CA THR A 166 22.55 9.73 -8.95
C THR A 166 21.55 8.94 -8.12
N GLY A 167 20.68 8.16 -8.78
CA GLY A 167 19.62 7.38 -8.13
C GLY A 167 18.56 8.25 -7.45
N VAL A 168 18.12 9.33 -8.10
CA VAL A 168 17.19 10.32 -7.54
C VAL A 168 15.79 10.18 -8.11
N ILE A 169 14.78 10.15 -7.24
CA ILE A 169 13.36 10.29 -7.62
C ILE A 169 12.87 11.68 -7.21
N ILE A 170 12.28 12.42 -8.14
CA ILE A 170 11.72 13.74 -7.89
C ILE A 170 10.20 13.70 -8.01
N TYR A 171 9.49 13.80 -6.90
CA TYR A 171 8.03 13.84 -6.87
C TYR A 171 7.50 15.26 -7.05
N ALA A 172 6.52 15.41 -7.93
CA ALA A 172 5.70 16.61 -8.07
C ALA A 172 4.21 16.25 -8.19
N ASN A 173 3.35 17.21 -7.87
CA ASN A 173 1.90 16.97 -7.73
C ASN A 173 1.13 17.04 -9.05
N ILE A 174 1.69 17.63 -10.09
CA ILE A 174 1.00 17.90 -11.37
C ILE A 174 1.83 17.35 -12.53
N ILE A 175 1.18 16.67 -13.48
CA ILE A 175 1.83 16.09 -14.67
C ILE A 175 2.62 17.16 -15.45
N GLY A 176 2.07 18.37 -15.57
CA GLY A 176 2.76 19.51 -16.19
C GLY A 176 4.09 19.87 -15.50
N GLN A 177 4.16 19.80 -14.17
CA GLN A 177 5.41 20.03 -13.42
C GLN A 177 6.40 18.89 -13.62
N VAL A 178 5.92 17.64 -13.58
CA VAL A 178 6.76 16.45 -13.81
C VAL A 178 7.40 16.50 -15.20
N THR A 179 6.61 16.76 -16.24
CA THR A 179 7.09 16.83 -17.62
C THR A 179 8.02 18.01 -17.87
N ALA A 180 7.71 19.19 -17.32
CA ALA A 180 8.59 20.36 -17.39
C ALA A 180 9.94 20.08 -16.72
N MET A 181 9.92 19.47 -15.53
CA MET A 181 11.13 19.16 -14.78
C MET A 181 11.97 18.06 -15.43
N ALA A 182 11.34 17.01 -15.94
CA ALA A 182 12.00 15.97 -16.72
C ALA A 182 12.75 16.58 -17.93
N ARG A 183 12.10 17.52 -18.64
CA ARG A 183 12.72 18.25 -19.74
C ARG A 183 13.93 19.08 -19.29
N VAL A 184 13.80 19.84 -18.21
CA VAL A 184 14.88 20.70 -17.68
C VAL A 184 16.07 19.88 -17.19
N LEU A 185 15.81 18.74 -16.55
CA LEU A 185 16.83 17.87 -15.98
C LEU A 185 17.38 16.84 -16.98
N GLY A 186 16.82 16.78 -18.20
CA GLY A 186 17.18 15.78 -19.19
C GLY A 186 16.94 14.34 -18.72
N CYS A 187 15.91 14.13 -17.89
CA CYS A 187 15.61 12.84 -17.29
C CYS A 187 14.23 12.32 -17.70
N GLU A 188 13.92 11.08 -17.30
CA GLU A 188 12.63 10.46 -17.59
C GLU A 188 11.50 11.09 -16.75
N ALA A 189 10.31 11.19 -17.35
CA ALA A 189 9.07 11.52 -16.65
C ALA A 189 8.28 10.24 -16.36
N TYR A 190 7.62 10.13 -15.21
CA TYR A 190 6.73 9.01 -14.86
C TYR A 190 5.39 9.49 -14.27
N TYR A 191 4.29 9.17 -14.94
CA TYR A 191 2.94 9.54 -14.49
C TYR A 191 1.86 8.57 -14.97
N SER A 192 0.62 8.72 -14.48
CA SER A 192 -0.48 7.76 -14.66
C SER A 192 -0.90 7.51 -16.11
N GLU A 193 -0.88 8.52 -16.97
CA GLU A 193 -1.34 8.47 -18.37
C GLU A 193 -0.26 8.01 -19.36
N GLN A 194 0.94 7.74 -18.88
CA GLN A 194 2.06 7.37 -19.73
C GLN A 194 1.89 5.97 -20.32
N LEU A 195 2.10 5.84 -21.63
CA LEU A 195 1.91 4.59 -22.38
C LEU A 195 3.02 3.56 -22.07
N ASP A 196 4.29 3.98 -22.06
CA ASP A 196 5.45 3.10 -21.86
C ASP A 196 6.02 3.17 -20.42
N LYS A 197 5.20 2.87 -19.40
CA LYS A 197 5.68 2.92 -18.00
C LYS A 197 6.82 1.94 -17.73
N ALA A 198 6.77 0.76 -18.33
CA ALA A 198 7.77 -0.28 -18.14
C ALA A 198 9.12 0.13 -18.75
N GLY A 199 9.15 0.65 -19.97
CA GLY A 199 10.38 1.11 -20.60
C GLY A 199 10.98 2.33 -19.91
N VAL A 200 10.14 3.27 -19.46
CA VAL A 200 10.57 4.43 -18.65
C VAL A 200 11.29 3.98 -17.38
N LEU A 201 10.67 3.04 -16.64
CA LEU A 201 11.26 2.51 -15.42
C LEU A 201 12.56 1.74 -15.71
N ALA A 202 12.62 0.96 -16.79
CA ALA A 202 13.82 0.25 -17.20
C ALA A 202 14.97 1.21 -17.56
N ARG A 203 14.70 2.32 -18.26
CA ARG A 203 15.70 3.36 -18.57
C ARG A 203 16.21 4.04 -17.31
N PHE A 204 15.34 4.29 -16.34
CA PHE A 204 15.72 4.78 -15.02
C PHE A 204 16.59 3.79 -14.22
N MET A 205 16.20 2.52 -14.19
CA MET A 205 16.97 1.49 -13.47
C MET A 205 18.31 1.16 -14.14
N GLY A 206 18.43 1.41 -15.45
CA GLY A 206 19.64 1.12 -16.22
C GLY A 206 20.67 2.24 -16.19
N ALA A 207 20.33 3.41 -16.75
CA ALA A 207 21.32 4.44 -17.06
C ALA A 207 20.90 5.86 -16.67
N SER A 208 19.60 6.14 -16.49
CA SER A 208 19.18 7.49 -16.08
C SER A 208 19.42 7.67 -14.57
N PRO A 209 20.19 8.68 -14.17
CA PRO A 209 20.52 8.87 -12.77
C PRO A 209 19.37 9.56 -12.01
N VAL A 210 18.37 10.11 -12.71
CA VAL A 210 17.21 10.81 -12.14
C VAL A 210 15.92 10.37 -12.83
N ILE A 211 14.80 10.41 -12.12
CA ILE A 211 13.45 10.36 -12.69
C ILE A 211 12.55 11.39 -12.01
N ALA A 212 11.76 12.14 -12.79
CA ALA A 212 10.70 12.99 -12.26
C ALA A 212 9.37 12.23 -12.34
N ALA A 213 8.58 12.24 -11.27
CA ALA A 213 7.39 11.42 -11.17
C ALA A 213 6.23 12.10 -10.42
N THR A 214 5.01 11.67 -10.72
CA THR A 214 3.90 11.82 -9.76
C THR A 214 3.88 10.63 -8.80
N SER A 215 2.99 10.65 -7.80
CA SER A 215 2.77 9.52 -6.87
C SER A 215 2.47 8.18 -7.56
N ALA A 216 2.22 8.16 -8.87
CA ALA A 216 2.13 6.95 -9.69
C ALA A 216 3.36 6.03 -9.60
N LEU A 217 4.56 6.55 -9.34
CA LEU A 217 5.80 5.76 -9.31
C LEU A 217 5.98 4.96 -8.00
N GLY A 218 5.49 5.46 -6.86
CA GLY A 218 5.69 4.83 -5.55
C GLY A 218 4.80 3.61 -5.27
N MET A 219 3.82 3.35 -6.13
CA MET A 219 2.74 2.41 -5.89
C MET A 219 3.03 1.02 -6.48
N GLY A 220 3.69 0.17 -5.70
CA GLY A 220 3.90 -1.25 -6.05
C GLY A 220 5.14 -1.51 -6.92
N VAL A 221 6.06 -0.55 -6.99
CA VAL A 221 7.35 -0.68 -7.67
C VAL A 221 8.45 -0.73 -6.62
N ASP A 222 9.25 -1.79 -6.61
CA ASP A 222 10.45 -1.89 -5.77
C ASP A 222 11.66 -1.50 -6.62
N ILE A 223 12.27 -0.34 -6.32
CA ILE A 223 13.39 0.20 -7.08
C ILE A 223 14.65 0.11 -6.20
N PRO A 224 15.64 -0.72 -6.55
CA PRO A 224 16.86 -0.84 -5.79
C PRO A 224 17.74 0.42 -5.95
N ASN A 225 18.66 0.64 -5.00
CA ASN A 225 19.71 1.65 -5.08
C ASN A 225 19.25 3.11 -5.19
N ILE A 226 18.02 3.44 -4.77
CA ILE A 226 17.58 4.83 -4.64
C ILE A 226 18.39 5.53 -3.54
N ARG A 227 19.09 6.61 -3.90
CA ARG A 227 19.93 7.39 -2.99
C ARG A 227 19.21 8.61 -2.43
N SER A 228 18.24 9.16 -3.16
CA SER A 228 17.51 10.37 -2.73
C SER A 228 16.11 10.41 -3.31
N ILE A 229 15.17 10.93 -2.51
CA ILE A 229 13.81 11.27 -2.93
C ILE A 229 13.60 12.76 -2.64
N ILE A 230 13.22 13.53 -3.66
CA ILE A 230 13.00 14.97 -3.57
C ILE A 230 11.52 15.22 -3.82
N HIS A 231 10.85 15.93 -2.92
CA HIS A 231 9.49 16.41 -3.17
C HIS A 231 9.53 17.90 -3.52
N ILE A 232 8.96 18.25 -4.67
CA ILE A 232 8.86 19.63 -5.13
C ILE A 232 7.46 20.18 -4.81
N GLY A 233 7.45 21.31 -4.10
CA GLY A 233 6.24 21.97 -3.63
C GLY A 233 5.85 21.56 -2.22
N THR A 234 4.94 22.33 -1.63
CA THR A 234 4.42 22.07 -0.29
C THR A 234 3.46 20.88 -0.34
N PRO A 235 3.64 19.89 0.53
CA PRO A 235 2.70 18.78 0.66
C PRO A 235 1.39 19.26 1.26
N ARG A 236 0.30 18.54 0.99
CA ARG A 236 -0.99 18.84 1.64
C ARG A 236 -1.10 18.12 2.98
N MET A 237 -0.61 16.88 3.09
CA MET A 237 -0.62 16.10 4.32
C MET A 237 0.65 15.24 4.48
N LEU A 238 0.98 14.85 5.71
CA LEU A 238 2.13 13.96 5.98
C LEU A 238 1.96 12.56 5.37
N LEU A 239 0.71 12.12 5.15
CA LEU A 239 0.41 10.85 4.47
C LEU A 239 0.91 10.84 3.01
N ASP A 240 1.11 12.01 2.38
CA ASP A 240 1.55 12.10 0.98
C ASP A 240 3.06 11.78 0.79
N TYR A 241 3.82 11.59 1.88
CA TYR A 241 5.29 11.33 1.86
C TYR A 241 5.72 9.90 2.17
N ALA A 242 4.82 9.08 2.69
CA ALA A 242 5.16 7.81 3.32
C ALA A 242 5.21 6.62 2.37
#